data_AF-U9TZ12-F1
#
_entry.id   AF-U9TZ12-F1
#
_cell.length_a   1.000
_cell.length_b   1.000
_cell.length_c   1.000
_cell.angle_alpha   90.00
_cell.angle_beta   90.00
_cell.angle_gamma   90.00
#
_symmetry.space_group_name_H-M   'P 1'
#
loop_
_entity.id
_entity.type
_entity.pdbx_description
1 polymer ?
#
loop_
_entity_poly.entity_id
_entity_poly.type
_entity_poly.pdbx_seq_one_letter_code
_entity_poly.pdbx_strand_id
1 'polypeptide(L)'
;MLPSFEINVDIKVLPLAWNTAYKPANDNFCDAEKCLLPNNIDSSNGIVLICGHGFHKECLTLYNDKCNHCFNYLSFEAQKNINTLTARLTTPLKDNEIPLVEEETNDSLDENNDENMQSILERLEQNIDNQFEILYQEWSNYKSL
;
A
#
# COMPACT_ATOMS: atom_id res chain seq x y z
N MET A 1 0.03 16.33 17.35
CA MET A 1 0.07 15.61 18.63
C MET A 1 -0.91 14.46 18.52
N LEU A 2 -0.46 13.20 18.54
CA LEU A 2 -1.38 12.07 18.58
C LEU A 2 -1.75 11.83 20.04
N PRO A 3 -3.02 12.03 20.45
CA PRO A 3 -3.41 11.93 21.86
C PRO A 3 -3.12 10.56 22.47
N SER A 4 -3.15 9.50 21.65
CA SER A 4 -3.01 8.11 22.08
C SER A 4 -1.62 7.73 22.60
N PHE A 5 -0.60 8.56 22.38
CA PHE A 5 0.78 8.19 22.70
C PHE A 5 1.49 9.12 23.69
N GLU A 6 0.91 10.26 24.08
CA GLU A 6 1.51 11.27 24.98
C GLU A 6 2.97 11.68 24.62
N ILE A 7 3.44 11.35 23.42
CA ILE A 7 4.75 11.69 22.89
C ILE A 7 4.60 12.49 21.61
N ASN A 8 5.50 13.46 21.44
CA ASN A 8 5.55 14.27 20.23
C ASN A 8 6.32 13.50 19.15
N VAL A 9 5.61 12.66 18.41
CA VAL A 9 6.20 11.85 17.33
C VAL A 9 6.28 12.69 16.06
N ASP A 10 7.48 12.75 15.45
CA ASP A 10 7.63 13.26 14.09
C ASP A 10 6.80 12.37 13.15
N ILE A 11 6.04 12.98 12.26
CA ILE A 11 4.99 12.34 11.42
C ILE A 11 5.56 11.19 10.56
N LYS A 12 6.89 11.14 10.42
CA LYS A 12 7.65 10.14 9.65
C LYS A 12 7.72 8.74 10.27
N VAL A 13 7.24 8.53 11.52
CA VAL A 13 7.39 7.25 12.24
C VAL A 13 6.10 6.42 12.28
N LEU A 14 5.00 6.87 11.67
CA LEU A 14 3.80 6.04 11.59
C LEU A 14 3.94 5.00 10.47
N PRO A 15 3.61 3.72 10.72
CA PRO A 15 3.59 2.72 9.67
C PRO A 15 2.54 3.17 8.64
N LEU A 16 3.01 3.61 7.47
CA LEU A 16 2.19 4.13 6.38
C LEU A 16 1.43 5.43 6.76
N ALA A 17 2.15 6.54 6.92
CA ALA A 17 1.56 7.87 7.00
C ALA A 17 0.53 8.07 5.86
N TRP A 18 -0.75 8.12 6.23
CA TRP A 18 -1.95 8.25 5.40
C TRP A 18 -1.77 8.02 3.89
N ASN A 19 -2.02 6.78 3.45
CA ASN A 19 -2.24 6.48 2.04
C ASN A 19 -3.61 6.99 1.57
N THR A 20 -4.08 8.16 1.99
CA THR A 20 -5.39 8.68 1.57
C THR A 20 -5.37 10.20 1.66
N ALA A 21 -6.16 10.86 0.81
CA ALA A 21 -6.37 12.31 0.89
C ALA A 21 -7.17 12.73 2.14
N TYR A 22 -7.89 11.80 2.77
CA TYR A 22 -8.67 12.01 3.99
C TYR A 22 -7.79 11.86 5.22
N LYS A 23 -7.43 13.01 5.81
CA LYS A 23 -6.72 13.06 7.10
C LYS A 23 -7.68 12.69 8.23
N PRO A 24 -7.19 12.03 9.30
CA PRO A 24 -7.98 11.83 10.51
C PRO A 24 -8.49 13.17 11.05
N ALA A 25 -9.71 13.16 11.57
CA ALA A 25 -10.39 14.32 12.11
C ALA A 25 -9.63 14.84 13.34
N ASN A 26 -9.49 16.17 13.41
CA ASN A 26 -8.83 16.84 14.53
C ASN A 26 -9.83 17.27 15.62
N ASP A 27 -11.09 17.44 15.23
CA ASP A 27 -12.17 18.04 16.03
C ASP A 27 -13.23 17.02 16.47
N ASN A 28 -13.27 15.86 15.82
CA ASN A 28 -14.20 14.77 16.10
C ASN A 28 -13.42 13.46 16.23
N PHE A 29 -13.86 12.54 17.08
CA PHE A 29 -13.19 11.26 17.24
C PHE A 29 -13.42 10.29 16.07
N CYS A 30 -14.61 10.32 15.47
CA CYS A 30 -15.03 9.35 14.47
C CYS A 30 -14.85 9.92 13.05
N ASP A 31 -14.07 9.22 12.24
CA ASP A 31 -13.78 9.53 10.83
C ASP A 31 -14.84 9.00 9.86
N ALA A 32 -15.93 8.41 10.37
CA ALA A 32 -17.08 8.01 9.57
C ALA A 32 -17.79 9.24 8.99
N GLU A 33 -18.07 9.22 7.68
CA GLU A 33 -18.78 10.31 6.99
C GLU A 33 -20.16 10.61 7.61
N LYS A 34 -20.81 9.58 8.17
CA LYS A 34 -22.12 9.68 8.82
C LYS A 34 -22.04 9.12 10.24
N CYS A 35 -21.34 9.84 11.11
CA CYS A 35 -21.40 9.59 12.55
C CYS A 35 -22.58 10.34 13.17
N LEU A 36 -23.57 9.62 13.70
CA LEU A 36 -24.68 10.19 14.49
C LEU A 36 -24.44 10.14 15.99
N LEU A 37 -23.36 9.47 16.40
CA LEU A 37 -22.98 9.31 17.80
C LEU A 37 -22.27 10.57 18.30
N PRO A 38 -22.35 10.88 19.61
CA PRO A 38 -21.67 12.03 20.18
C PRO A 38 -20.15 11.90 20.01
N ASN A 39 -19.46 13.03 19.94
CA ASN A 39 -17.99 13.08 19.83
C ASN A 39 -17.26 12.66 21.13
N ASN A 40 -17.96 12.12 22.13
CA ASN A 40 -17.32 11.74 23.38
C ASN A 40 -16.64 10.37 23.20
N ILE A 41 -15.35 10.34 23.51
CA ILE A 41 -14.61 9.09 23.64
C ILE A 41 -15.01 8.50 24.99
N ASP A 42 -16.12 7.77 25.04
CA ASP A 42 -16.18 6.72 26.04
C ASP A 42 -15.16 5.67 25.58
N SER A 43 -14.05 5.51 26.31
CA SER A 43 -12.92 4.66 25.91
C SER A 43 -13.34 3.20 25.63
N SER A 44 -14.54 2.83 26.06
CA SER A 44 -15.20 1.55 25.81
C SER A 44 -15.73 1.36 24.38
N ASN A 45 -16.04 2.43 23.65
CA ASN A 45 -16.76 2.37 22.36
C ASN A 45 -15.99 2.92 21.14
N GLY A 46 -14.80 3.49 21.36
CA GLY A 46 -13.92 3.97 20.31
C GLY A 46 -12.83 2.97 19.92
N ILE A 47 -12.44 2.96 18.65
CA ILE A 47 -11.28 2.22 18.13
C ILE A 47 -10.51 3.11 17.16
N VAL A 48 -9.17 3.11 17.27
CA VAL A 48 -8.29 3.75 16.29
C VAL A 48 -7.58 2.65 15.52
N LEU A 49 -7.69 2.67 14.20
CA LEU A 49 -7.07 1.68 13.32
C LEU A 49 -5.60 2.01 13.08
N ILE A 50 -4.84 1.04 12.54
CA ILE A 50 -3.41 1.22 12.25
C ILE A 50 -3.11 2.36 11.28
N CYS A 51 -4.09 2.75 10.44
CA CYS A 51 -3.98 3.89 9.53
C CYS A 51 -4.17 5.25 10.22
N GLY A 52 -4.42 5.25 11.54
CA GLY A 52 -4.62 6.45 12.34
C GLY A 52 -6.05 7.00 12.35
N HIS A 53 -6.97 6.45 11.54
CA HIS A 53 -8.38 6.85 11.58
C HIS A 53 -9.09 6.25 12.79
N GLY A 54 -9.84 7.09 13.50
CA GLY A 54 -10.68 6.74 14.64
C GLY A 54 -12.12 6.46 14.21
N PHE A 55 -12.76 5.48 14.85
CA PHE A 55 -14.16 5.15 14.62
C PHE A 55 -14.82 4.73 15.93
N HIS A 56 -16.12 5.02 16.09
CA HIS A 56 -16.92 4.25 17.02
C HIS A 56 -17.03 2.81 16.51
N LYS A 57 -17.06 1.82 17.40
CA LYS A 57 -17.21 0.40 17.02
C LYS A 57 -18.43 0.19 16.13
N GLU A 58 -19.56 0.78 16.49
CA GLU A 58 -20.79 0.73 15.69
C GLU A 58 -20.63 1.37 14.31
N CYS A 59 -19.96 2.51 14.22
CA CYS A 59 -19.68 3.16 12.95
C CYS A 59 -18.77 2.29 12.08
N LEU A 60 -17.75 1.67 12.67
CA LEU A 60 -16.80 0.82 11.97
C LEU A 60 -17.46 -0.45 11.42
N THR A 61 -18.41 -1.05 12.17
CA THR A 61 -19.19 -2.20 11.70
C THR A 61 -20.01 -1.88 10.45
N LEU A 62 -20.51 -0.64 10.30
CA LEU A 62 -21.20 -0.20 9.08
C LEU A 62 -20.27 -0.17 7.85
N TYR A 63 -18.95 -0.12 8.06
CA TYR A 63 -17.92 -0.18 7.04
C TYR A 63 -17.25 -1.56 6.95
N ASN A 64 -17.90 -2.62 7.45
CA ASN A 64 -17.40 -3.99 7.46
C ASN A 64 -16.01 -4.12 8.10
N ASP A 65 -15.80 -3.43 9.22
CA ASP A 65 -14.57 -3.46 10.01
C ASP A 65 -13.32 -2.98 9.26
N LYS A 66 -13.52 -2.13 8.26
CA LYS A 66 -12.46 -1.53 7.45
C LYS A 66 -12.51 -0.01 7.50
N CYS A 67 -11.34 0.62 7.43
CA CYS A 67 -11.27 2.03 7.10
C CYS A 67 -11.67 2.22 5.62
N ASN A 68 -12.85 2.76 5.37
CA ASN A 68 -13.33 3.02 4.01
C ASN A 68 -12.41 4.00 3.24
N HIS A 69 -11.88 5.03 3.92
CA HIS A 69 -10.97 6.01 3.32
C HIS A 69 -9.72 5.34 2.75
N CYS A 70 -9.06 4.50 3.55
CA CYS A 70 -7.88 3.76 3.13
C CYS A 70 -8.21 2.68 2.12
N PHE A 71 -9.27 1.91 2.36
CA PHE A 71 -9.65 0.81 1.49
C PHE A 71 -9.98 1.30 0.08
N ASN A 72 -10.75 2.38 -0.04
CA ASN A 72 -11.12 2.95 -1.34
C ASN A 72 -9.89 3.48 -2.09
N TYR A 73 -9.00 4.21 -1.41
CA TYR A 73 -7.78 4.70 -2.04
C TYR A 73 -6.89 3.54 -2.52
N LEU A 74 -6.60 2.57 -1.65
CA LEU A 74 -5.72 1.46 -1.99
C LEU A 74 -6.30 0.62 -3.14
N SER A 75 -7.60 0.36 -3.11
CA SER A 75 -8.29 -0.36 -4.18
C SER A 75 -8.23 0.40 -5.52
N PHE A 76 -8.45 1.72 -5.47
CA PHE A 76 -8.38 2.57 -6.66
C PHE A 76 -6.96 2.63 -7.25
N GLU A 77 -5.94 2.89 -6.44
CA GLU A 77 -4.55 2.95 -6.91
C GLU A 77 -4.06 1.58 -7.40
N ALA A 78 -4.46 0.48 -6.75
CA ALA A 78 -4.17 -0.87 -7.24
C ALA A 78 -4.78 -1.10 -8.63
N GLN A 79 -6.07 -0.77 -8.80
CA GLN A 79 -6.74 -0.91 -10.09
C GLN A 79 -6.10 -0.05 -11.19
N LYS A 80 -5.73 1.19 -10.84
CA LYS A 80 -5.02 2.11 -11.74
C LYS A 80 -3.68 1.54 -12.19
N ASN A 81 -2.89 1.02 -11.25
CA ASN A 81 -1.60 0.39 -11.56
C ASN A 81 -1.76 -0.84 -12.45
N ILE A 82 -2.73 -1.70 -12.16
CA ILE A 82 -3.08 -2.86 -13.01
C ILE A 82 -3.44 -2.40 -14.42
N ASN A 83 -4.32 -1.41 -14.54
CA ASN A 83 -4.74 -0.90 -15.85
C ASN A 83 -3.55 -0.32 -16.64
N THR A 84 -2.67 0.45 -15.99
CA THR A 84 -1.46 0.99 -16.62
C THR A 84 -0.50 -0.11 -17.04
N LEU A 85 -0.29 -1.13 -16.21
CA LEU A 85 0.55 -2.27 -16.54
C LEU A 85 -0.02 -3.06 -17.72
N THR A 86 -1.30 -3.40 -17.67
CA THR A 86 -2.01 -4.09 -18.76
C THR A 86 -1.92 -3.28 -20.05
N ALA A 87 -2.12 -1.96 -20.01
CA ALA A 87 -1.97 -1.11 -21.19
C ALA A 87 -0.56 -1.20 -21.78
N ARG A 88 0.49 -1.17 -20.95
CA ARG A 88 1.88 -1.29 -21.40
C ARG A 88 2.18 -2.67 -21.99
N LEU A 89 1.68 -3.74 -21.38
CA LEU A 89 1.88 -5.11 -21.85
C LEU A 89 1.10 -5.42 -23.13
N THR A 90 -0.04 -4.78 -23.34
CA THR A 90 -0.92 -5.00 -24.52
C THR A 90 -0.66 -4.02 -25.65
N THR A 91 0.07 -2.92 -25.41
CA THR A 91 0.46 -1.98 -26.46
C THR A 91 1.52 -2.66 -27.34
N PRO A 92 1.26 -2.86 -28.64
CA PRO A 92 2.28 -3.37 -29.56
C PRO A 92 3.47 -2.41 -29.56
N LEU A 93 4.68 -2.96 -29.54
CA LEU A 93 5.89 -2.18 -29.74
C LEU A 93 5.76 -1.44 -31.07
N LYS A 94 6.07 -0.14 -31.09
CA LYS A 94 6.22 0.56 -32.37
C LYS A 94 7.39 -0.07 -33.13
N ASP A 95 7.39 0.04 -34.46
CA ASP A 95 8.40 -0.55 -35.36
C ASP A 95 9.88 -0.21 -35.04
N ASN A 96 10.16 0.65 -34.05
CA ASN A 96 11.48 1.05 -33.60
C ASN A 96 11.65 1.14 -32.06
N GLU A 97 10.69 0.66 -31.26
CA GLU A 97 10.81 0.61 -29.80
C GLU A 97 11.45 -0.72 -29.37
N ILE A 98 12.64 -0.65 -28.78
CA ILE A 98 13.29 -1.81 -28.14
C ILE A 98 12.45 -2.17 -26.91
N PRO A 99 12.01 -3.43 -26.72
CA PRO A 99 11.27 -3.83 -25.54
C PRO A 99 12.05 -3.47 -24.26
N LEU A 100 11.35 -2.95 -23.25
CA LEU A 100 11.97 -2.58 -21.96
C LEU A 100 12.51 -3.79 -21.17
N VAL A 101 12.16 -5.00 -21.61
CA VAL A 101 12.80 -6.23 -21.21
C VAL A 101 13.84 -6.48 -22.29
N GLU A 102 15.11 -6.28 -21.95
CA GLU A 102 16.19 -6.73 -22.81
C GLU A 102 15.92 -8.20 -23.13
N GLU A 103 15.78 -8.51 -24.42
CA GLU A 103 15.94 -9.90 -24.86
C GLU A 103 17.30 -10.31 -24.31
N GLU A 104 17.31 -11.24 -23.35
CA GLU A 104 18.52 -11.89 -22.92
C GLU A 104 19.13 -12.45 -24.21
N THR A 105 20.15 -11.77 -24.73
CA THR A 105 20.90 -12.22 -25.89
C THR A 105 21.64 -13.46 -25.45
N ASN A 106 20.96 -14.59 -25.50
CA ASN A 106 21.60 -15.87 -25.39
C ASN A 106 22.12 -16.18 -26.79
N ASP A 107 23.40 -15.86 -26.99
CA ASP A 107 24.20 -16.57 -27.99
C ASP A 107 23.92 -18.06 -27.80
N SER A 108 23.45 -18.70 -28.88
CA SER A 108 22.97 -20.08 -29.00
C SER A 108 21.45 -20.28 -28.93
N LEU A 109 20.90 -20.26 -30.15
CA LEU A 109 19.71 -20.97 -30.59
C LEU A 109 19.50 -22.31 -29.85
N ASP A 110 18.49 -22.37 -28.99
CA ASP A 110 17.70 -23.59 -28.84
C ASP A 110 16.22 -23.21 -28.70
N GLU A 111 15.43 -23.67 -29.67
CA GLU A 111 14.02 -23.36 -29.89
C GLU A 111 13.16 -24.15 -28.89
N ASN A 112 13.04 -23.70 -27.63
CA ASN A 112 11.89 -24.06 -26.80
C ASN A 112 11.80 -23.19 -25.54
N ASN A 113 11.07 -22.07 -25.59
CA ASN A 113 10.73 -21.35 -24.36
C ASN A 113 9.24 -21.03 -24.31
N ASP A 114 8.45 -22.06 -24.08
CA ASP A 114 7.16 -21.91 -23.39
C ASP A 114 7.46 -21.55 -21.92
N GLU A 115 7.89 -20.31 -21.69
CA GLU A 115 8.12 -19.78 -20.35
C GLU A 115 6.77 -19.69 -19.63
N ASN A 116 6.47 -20.70 -18.82
CA ASN A 116 5.19 -20.84 -18.12
C ASN A 116 4.99 -19.66 -17.16
N MET A 117 3.80 -19.06 -17.15
CA MET A 117 3.40 -17.94 -16.28
C MET A 117 3.83 -18.10 -14.81
N GLN A 118 3.93 -19.34 -14.32
CA GLN A 118 4.44 -19.68 -12.99
C GLN A 118 5.90 -19.21 -12.76
N SER A 119 6.80 -19.40 -13.74
CA SER A 119 8.22 -19.02 -13.60
C SER A 119 8.41 -17.50 -13.60
N ILE A 120 7.55 -16.78 -14.33
CA ILE A 120 7.53 -15.32 -14.34
C ILE A 120 7.12 -14.78 -12.96
N LEU A 121 6.10 -15.39 -12.34
CA LEU A 121 5.65 -15.00 -11.00
C LEU A 121 6.71 -15.29 -9.93
N GLU A 122 7.33 -16.46 -9.96
CA GLU A 122 8.41 -16.82 -9.02
C GLU A 122 9.61 -15.88 -9.11
N ARG A 123 9.97 -15.45 -10.33
CA ARG A 123 11.06 -14.48 -10.53
C ARG A 123 10.71 -13.08 -10.01
N LEU A 124 9.46 -12.66 -10.14
CA LEU A 124 8.99 -11.39 -9.57
C LEU A 124 8.99 -11.42 -8.04
N GLU A 125 8.55 -12.52 -7.42
CA GLU A 125 8.56 -12.71 -5.97
C GLU A 125 9.99 -12.63 -5.42
N GLN A 126 10.94 -13.33 -6.04
CA GLN A 126 12.35 -13.25 -5.64
C GLN A 126 12.94 -11.84 -5.75
N ASN A 127 12.53 -11.07 -6.75
CA ASN A 127 13.00 -9.69 -6.92
C ASN A 127 12.47 -8.78 -5.79
N ILE A 128 11.21 -8.97 -5.38
CA ILE A 128 10.61 -8.25 -4.26
C ILE A 128 11.33 -8.58 -2.96
N ASP A 129 11.58 -9.87 -2.69
CA ASP A 129 12.28 -10.31 -1.48
C ASP A 129 13.69 -9.72 -1.38
N ASN A 130 14.43 -9.71 -2.50
CA ASN A 130 15.76 -9.10 -2.56
C ASN A 130 15.71 -7.59 -2.27
N GLN A 131 14.73 -6.87 -2.81
CA GLN A 131 14.58 -5.44 -2.51
C GLN A 131 14.21 -5.17 -1.06
N PHE A 132 13.39 -6.04 -0.44
CA PHE A 132 13.06 -5.95 0.97
C PHE A 132 14.28 -6.12 1.87
N GLU A 133 15.14 -7.10 1.57
CA GLU A 133 16.38 -7.32 2.32
C GLU A 133 17.34 -6.14 2.21
N ILE A 134 17.51 -5.56 1.01
CA ILE A 134 18.35 -4.37 0.82
C ILE A 134 17.87 -3.22 1.73
N LEU A 135 16.56 -2.93 1.71
CA LEU A 135 15.97 -1.87 2.53
C LEU A 135 16.09 -2.15 4.03
N TYR A 136 15.95 -3.41 4.43
CA TYR A 136 16.13 -3.81 5.82
C TYR A 136 17.56 -3.60 6.31
N GLN A 137 18.55 -3.94 5.49
CA GLN A 137 19.96 -3.70 5.81
C GLN A 137 20.27 -2.20 5.92
N GLU A 138 19.76 -1.38 5.00
CA GLU A 138 19.91 0.08 5.07
C GLU A 138 19.32 0.66 6.37
N TRP A 139 18.13 0.20 6.77
CA TRP A 139 17.48 0.62 8.00
C TRP A 139 18.23 0.15 9.26
N SER A 140 18.72 -1.09 9.27
CA SER A 140 19.51 -1.64 10.38
C SER A 140 20.80 -0.85 10.59
N ASN A 141 21.49 -0.51 9.49
CA ASN A 141 22.69 0.31 9.52
C ASN A 141 22.42 1.73 10.05
N TYR A 142 21.30 2.35 9.66
CA TYR A 142 20.89 3.65 10.18
C TYR A 142 20.69 3.67 11.71
N LYS A 143 20.18 2.57 12.28
CA LYS A 143 19.91 2.44 13.73
C LYS A 143 21.18 2.20 14.56
N SER A 144 22.29 1.86 13.92
CA SER A 144 23.58 1.59 14.57
C SER A 144 24.48 2.82 14.75
N LEU A 145 24.04 3.99 14.27
CA LEU A 145 24.63 5.32 14.43
C LEU A 145 23.99 6.08 15.61
#